data_AF-A0A9P8F7A1-F1
#
_entry.id   AF-A0A9P8F7A1-F1
#
_cell.length_a   1.000
_cell.length_b   1.000
_cell.length_c   1.000
_cell.angle_alpha   90.00
_cell.angle_beta   90.00
_cell.angle_gamma   90.00
#
_symmetry.space_group_name_H-M   'P 1'
#
loop_
_entity.id
_entity.type
_entity.pdbx_description
1 polymer ?
#
loop_
_entity_poly.entity_id
_entity_poly.type
_entity_poly.pdbx_seq_one_letter_code
_entity_poly.pdbx_strand_id
1 'polypeptide(L)'
;LTPRWYAALDTLLALLDAQAKPTFDPQTGAFQHNEYTFRRRTDAGTETLSLSGNGNPLNNGTGLIRSAFRPSDDATILGFFIPANAMMAVELKRASIMLAKAGKVKLAADLKTRGALIEEGVWEHGVVSHKKHGSVFAFEVDGYGSSILMDDANLPSLLALPLLGFVSKDDKIYQNTRRMILEKNGNPYYLSGKAFKGIGGPHIGLQNAWPMSLLVQAMTSDDDEEIEDALSAVKRVSHLGLIHESIHVERGRDYTRSWFAWANSVFAQTILDVAERKPHILFGPGGKPYIVN
;
A
#
# COMPACT_ATOMS: atom_id res chain seq x y z
N LEU A 1 25.63 2.14 11.22
CA LEU A 1 24.72 3.31 11.42
C LEU A 1 25.58 4.56 11.50
N THR A 2 25.21 5.63 10.79
CA THR A 2 25.99 6.88 10.73
C THR A 2 25.27 8.01 11.48
N PRO A 3 25.95 9.11 11.83
CA PRO A 3 25.29 10.29 12.42
C PRO A 3 24.11 10.81 11.59
N ARG A 4 24.26 10.80 10.25
CA ARG A 4 23.19 11.19 9.32
C ARG A 4 21.97 10.26 9.41
N TRP A 5 22.18 8.95 9.59
CA TRP A 5 21.09 8.01 9.77
C TRP A 5 20.31 8.28 11.07
N TYR A 6 21.01 8.60 12.17
CA TYR A 6 20.35 8.97 13.43
C TYR A 6 19.56 10.28 13.29
N ALA A 7 20.12 11.30 12.64
CA ALA A 7 19.41 12.55 12.38
C ALA A 7 18.14 12.34 11.52
N ALA A 8 18.20 11.44 10.54
CA ALA A 8 17.03 11.07 9.74
C ALA A 8 15.98 10.34 10.58
N LEU A 9 16.39 9.43 11.47
CA LEU A 9 15.49 8.75 12.39
C LEU A 9 14.83 9.73 13.36
N ASP A 10 15.58 10.64 13.98
CA ASP A 10 15.02 11.64 14.89
C ASP A 10 13.98 12.53 14.18
N THR A 11 14.27 12.91 12.93
CA THR A 11 13.33 13.66 12.08
C THR A 11 12.06 12.86 11.79
N LEU A 12 12.20 11.57 11.47
CA LEU A 12 11.07 10.69 11.21
C LEU A 12 10.21 10.53 12.47
N LEU A 13 10.80 10.26 13.63
CA LEU A 13 10.05 10.07 14.87
C LEU A 13 9.28 11.34 15.26
N ALA A 14 9.89 12.52 15.13
CA ALA A 14 9.19 13.79 15.34
C ALA A 14 8.02 13.99 14.37
N LEU A 15 8.19 13.62 13.09
CA LEU A 15 7.12 13.67 12.10
C LEU A 15 5.97 12.71 12.44
N LEU A 16 6.28 11.48 12.85
CA LEU A 16 5.27 10.50 13.27
C LEU A 16 4.48 11.02 14.48
N ASP A 17 5.16 11.60 15.47
CA ASP A 17 4.51 12.20 16.64
C ASP A 17 3.60 13.38 16.25
N ALA A 18 4.01 14.21 15.29
CA ALA A 18 3.18 15.31 14.79
C ALA A 18 1.95 14.80 14.02
N GLN A 19 2.10 13.77 13.19
CA GLN A 19 1.01 13.21 12.37
C GLN A 19 0.11 12.21 13.11
N ALA A 20 0.50 11.74 14.30
CA ALA A 20 -0.36 10.99 15.20
C ALA A 20 -1.37 11.86 15.97
N LYS A 21 -1.19 13.18 15.97
CA LYS A 21 -2.08 14.10 16.71
C LYS A 21 -3.48 14.11 16.10
N PRO A 22 -4.54 13.98 16.93
CA PRO A 22 -5.92 14.07 16.45
C PRO A 22 -6.25 15.48 15.96
N THR A 23 -7.35 15.61 15.22
CA THR A 23 -7.82 16.93 14.79
C THR A 23 -8.33 17.79 15.95
N PHE A 24 -8.88 17.17 16.99
CA PHE A 24 -9.38 17.85 18.17
C PHE A 24 -8.71 17.28 19.43
N ASP A 25 -8.37 18.16 20.35
CA ASP A 25 -7.83 17.81 21.64
C ASP A 25 -8.85 16.99 22.45
N PRO A 26 -8.48 15.80 22.97
CA PRO A 26 -9.44 14.90 23.62
C PRO A 26 -9.94 15.43 24.97
N GLN A 27 -9.25 16.36 25.61
CA GLN A 27 -9.63 16.90 26.93
C GLN A 27 -10.46 18.18 26.80
N THR A 28 -10.08 19.05 25.87
CA THR A 28 -10.65 20.40 25.72
C THR A 28 -11.59 20.54 24.52
N GLY A 29 -11.54 19.61 23.55
CA GLY A 29 -12.27 19.67 22.29
C GLY A 29 -11.76 20.75 21.32
N ALA A 30 -10.67 21.44 21.67
CA ALA A 30 -10.11 22.50 20.83
C ALA A 30 -9.50 21.92 19.55
N PHE A 31 -9.66 22.62 18.42
CA PHE A 31 -8.99 22.27 17.17
C PHE A 31 -7.47 22.33 17.34
N GLN A 32 -6.78 21.23 17.02
CA GLN A 32 -5.33 21.16 16.98
C GLN A 32 -4.86 21.36 15.55
N HIS A 33 -4.12 22.45 15.32
CA HIS A 33 -3.58 22.76 14.01
C HIS A 33 -2.55 21.68 13.60
N ASN A 34 -2.73 21.07 12.42
CA ASN A 34 -1.74 20.15 11.88
C ASN A 34 -0.47 20.92 11.46
N GLU A 35 0.71 20.43 11.79
CA GLU A 35 1.97 21.10 11.39
C GLU A 35 2.14 21.14 9.87
N TYR A 36 1.59 20.15 9.17
CA TYR A 36 1.55 20.11 7.72
C TYR A 36 0.17 20.52 7.19
N THR A 37 0.15 21.49 6.28
CA THR A 37 -1.03 21.81 5.49
C THR A 37 -0.64 21.93 4.02
N PHE A 38 -1.54 21.54 3.11
CA PHE A 38 -1.27 21.59 1.68
C PHE A 38 -2.49 22.01 0.88
N ARG A 39 -2.29 22.96 -0.03
CA ARG A 39 -3.27 23.34 -1.04
C ARG A 39 -2.60 23.54 -2.38
N ARG A 40 -3.30 23.13 -3.43
CA ARG A 40 -2.90 23.38 -4.82
C ARG A 40 -4.07 23.99 -5.56
N ARG A 41 -3.81 24.91 -6.48
CA ARG A 41 -4.80 25.33 -7.47
C ARG A 41 -4.87 24.25 -8.55
N THR A 42 -5.97 23.53 -8.60
CA THR A 42 -6.19 22.35 -9.44
C THR A 42 -7.69 22.17 -9.69
N ASP A 43 -8.05 21.45 -10.75
CA ASP A 43 -9.41 20.98 -11.04
C ASP A 43 -9.65 19.52 -10.59
N ALA A 44 -8.58 18.79 -10.26
CA ALA A 44 -8.64 17.43 -9.72
C ALA A 44 -8.76 17.45 -8.18
N GLY A 45 -9.83 16.83 -7.66
CA GLY A 45 -10.06 16.73 -6.21
C GLY A 45 -9.00 15.94 -5.45
N THR A 46 -8.26 15.06 -6.12
CA THR A 46 -7.16 14.29 -5.53
C THR A 46 -5.88 15.10 -5.35
N GLU A 47 -5.75 16.26 -6.00
CA GLU A 47 -4.49 17.02 -6.05
C GLU A 47 -4.43 18.16 -4.99
N THR A 48 -5.36 18.19 -4.04
CA THR A 48 -5.40 19.17 -2.95
C THR A 48 -6.12 18.60 -1.72
N LEU A 49 -5.83 19.13 -0.53
CA LEU A 49 -6.52 18.71 0.71
C LEU A 49 -7.73 19.60 1.02
N SER A 50 -8.76 18.99 1.61
CA SER A 50 -9.94 19.67 2.14
C SER A 50 -9.61 20.55 3.35
N LEU A 51 -10.61 21.31 3.83
CA LEU A 51 -10.53 22.09 5.08
C LEU A 51 -9.31 23.03 5.14
N SER A 52 -9.15 23.85 4.11
CA SER A 52 -8.04 24.81 3.97
C SER A 52 -6.65 24.18 4.00
N GLY A 53 -6.55 22.92 3.60
CA GLY A 53 -5.29 22.19 3.50
C GLY A 53 -4.99 21.25 4.67
N ASN A 54 -5.92 21.10 5.62
CA ASN A 54 -5.75 20.19 6.75
C ASN A 54 -6.07 18.72 6.40
N GLY A 55 -6.92 18.50 5.40
CA GLY A 55 -7.54 17.18 5.16
C GLY A 55 -8.72 16.92 6.11
N ASN A 56 -9.39 15.78 5.91
CA ASN A 56 -10.57 15.43 6.70
C ASN A 56 -10.22 15.12 8.17
N PRO A 57 -11.12 15.39 9.13
CA PRO A 57 -10.84 15.20 10.55
C PRO A 57 -10.53 13.75 10.93
N LEU A 58 -9.63 13.58 11.91
CA LEU A 58 -9.22 12.29 12.43
C LEU A 58 -9.41 12.25 13.95
N ASN A 59 -9.94 11.12 14.44
CA ASN A 59 -10.21 10.90 15.85
C ASN A 59 -8.92 10.62 16.64
N ASN A 60 -9.03 10.72 17.97
CA ASN A 60 -7.95 10.45 18.89
C ASN A 60 -7.90 8.97 19.31
N GLY A 61 -6.79 8.58 19.95
CA GLY A 61 -6.67 7.28 20.62
C GLY A 61 -6.47 6.08 19.70
N THR A 62 -6.25 6.29 18.40
CA THR A 62 -6.17 5.20 17.42
C THR A 62 -4.79 4.54 17.32
N GLY A 63 -3.73 5.24 17.75
CA GLY A 63 -2.35 4.83 17.49
C GLY A 63 -1.91 4.92 16.01
N LEU A 64 -2.81 5.32 15.12
CA LEU A 64 -2.56 5.46 13.68
C LEU A 64 -1.95 6.84 13.35
N ILE A 65 -1.21 6.87 12.25
CA ILE A 65 -0.52 8.04 11.73
C ILE A 65 -1.28 8.57 10.52
N ARG A 66 -1.53 9.88 10.50
CA ARG A 66 -2.12 10.58 9.35
C ARG A 66 -1.19 10.47 8.13
N SER A 67 -1.77 10.12 6.99
CA SER A 67 -1.19 10.35 5.67
C SER A 67 -2.06 11.35 4.93
N ALA A 68 -1.46 12.42 4.40
CA ALA A 68 -2.19 13.38 3.59
C ALA A 68 -2.47 12.85 2.17
N PHE A 69 -1.53 12.08 1.64
CA PHE A 69 -1.56 11.52 0.28
C PHE A 69 -1.26 10.03 0.31
N ARG A 70 -1.71 9.33 -0.71
CA ARG A 70 -1.41 7.93 -1.02
C ARG A 70 -0.08 7.85 -1.77
N PRO A 71 0.49 6.65 -1.95
CA PRO A 71 1.64 6.44 -2.83
C PRO A 71 1.37 6.73 -4.31
N SER A 72 0.10 6.92 -4.70
CA SER A 72 -0.30 7.42 -6.03
C SER A 72 -0.20 8.95 -6.15
N ASP A 73 0.25 9.64 -5.11
CA ASP A 73 0.20 11.11 -4.95
C ASP A 73 -1.22 11.71 -4.86
N ASP A 74 -2.27 10.88 -4.83
CA ASP A 74 -3.65 11.32 -4.61
C ASP A 74 -3.94 11.55 -3.12
N ALA A 75 -4.70 12.60 -2.81
CA ALA A 75 -5.15 12.89 -1.45
C ALA A 75 -5.96 11.73 -0.87
N THR A 76 -5.68 11.38 0.39
CA THR A 76 -6.50 10.41 1.13
C THR A 76 -7.90 10.94 1.35
N ILE A 77 -8.91 10.07 1.29
CA ILE A 77 -10.28 10.45 1.65
C ILE A 77 -10.41 10.44 3.17
N LEU A 78 -10.02 9.33 3.83
CA LEU A 78 -9.87 9.28 5.28
C LEU A 78 -8.39 9.14 5.62
N GLY A 79 -7.86 10.07 6.41
CA GLY A 79 -6.42 10.29 6.56
C GLY A 79 -5.65 9.19 7.30
N PHE A 80 -6.28 8.23 7.96
CA PHE A 80 -5.58 7.04 8.42
C PHE A 80 -5.52 5.99 7.31
N PHE A 81 -4.49 6.11 6.49
CA PHE A 81 -4.21 5.21 5.39
C PHE A 81 -3.60 3.89 5.90
N ILE A 82 -4.37 2.81 5.83
CA ILE A 82 -4.07 1.54 6.51
C ILE A 82 -2.82 0.83 5.95
N PRO A 83 -2.63 0.68 4.62
CA PRO A 83 -1.41 0.09 4.06
C PRO A 83 -0.12 0.77 4.52
N ALA A 84 -0.08 2.11 4.59
CA ALA A 84 1.10 2.84 5.04
C ALA A 84 1.34 2.68 6.55
N ASN A 85 0.28 2.64 7.36
CA ASN A 85 0.40 2.37 8.79
C ASN A 85 0.94 0.96 9.05
N ALA A 86 0.44 -0.04 8.31
CA ALA A 86 0.96 -1.40 8.33
C ALA A 86 2.45 -1.45 7.95
N MET A 87 2.85 -0.76 6.87
CA MET A 87 4.25 -0.64 6.48
C MET A 87 5.10 0.01 7.58
N MET A 88 4.65 1.13 8.15
CA MET A 88 5.39 1.83 9.21
C MET A 88 5.57 0.98 10.46
N ALA A 89 4.54 0.24 10.87
CA ALA A 89 4.63 -0.70 12.00
C ALA A 89 5.73 -1.76 11.77
N VAL A 90 5.80 -2.33 10.56
CA VAL A 90 6.83 -3.32 10.20
C VAL A 90 8.22 -2.68 10.17
N GLU A 91 8.37 -1.52 9.53
CA GLU A 91 9.68 -0.87 9.35
C GLU A 91 10.26 -0.37 10.68
N LEU A 92 9.44 0.15 11.59
CA LEU A 92 9.90 0.50 12.94
C LEU A 92 10.40 -0.72 13.72
N LYS A 93 9.72 -1.87 13.61
CA LYS A 93 10.16 -3.12 14.23
C LYS A 93 11.47 -3.63 13.60
N ARG A 94 11.61 -3.58 12.27
CA ARG A 94 12.86 -3.93 11.58
C ARG A 94 14.01 -3.04 12.00
N ALA A 95 13.80 -1.73 12.04
CA ALA A 95 14.78 -0.75 12.52
C ALA A 95 15.15 -0.99 14.00
N SER A 96 14.20 -1.38 14.85
CA SER A 96 14.47 -1.74 16.25
C SER A 96 15.46 -2.89 16.39
N ILE A 97 15.33 -3.94 15.56
CA ILE A 97 16.24 -5.09 15.56
C ILE A 97 17.66 -4.66 15.15
N MET A 98 17.76 -3.83 14.11
CA MET A 98 19.04 -3.28 13.66
C MET A 98 19.72 -2.42 14.74
N LEU A 99 18.95 -1.56 15.42
CA LEU A 99 19.43 -0.72 16.52
C LEU A 99 19.89 -1.53 17.73
N ALA A 100 19.16 -2.58 18.09
CA ALA A 100 19.54 -3.49 19.16
C ALA A 100 20.90 -4.16 18.87
N LYS A 101 21.09 -4.67 17.64
CA LYS A 101 22.38 -5.21 17.17
C LYS A 101 23.50 -4.18 17.20
N ALA A 102 23.18 -2.91 17.00
CA ALA A 102 24.14 -1.80 17.11
C ALA A 102 24.35 -1.27 18.55
N GLY A 103 23.81 -1.95 19.57
CA GLY A 103 23.97 -1.58 20.98
C GLY A 103 23.11 -0.39 21.44
N LYS A 104 22.15 0.08 20.62
CA LYS A 104 21.27 1.22 20.94
C LYS A 104 19.97 0.74 21.60
N VAL A 105 20.09 0.04 22.73
CA VAL A 105 18.99 -0.72 23.37
C VAL A 105 17.77 0.14 23.70
N LYS A 106 17.96 1.34 24.26
CA LYS A 106 16.83 2.23 24.63
C LYS A 106 16.04 2.69 23.40
N LEU A 107 16.75 3.14 22.36
CA LEU A 107 16.13 3.59 21.10
C LEU A 107 15.46 2.42 20.37
N ALA A 108 16.07 1.24 20.39
CA ALA A 108 15.44 0.03 19.86
C ALA A 108 14.12 -0.28 20.57
N ALA A 109 14.09 -0.22 21.90
CA ALA A 109 12.88 -0.46 22.67
C ALA A 109 11.77 0.56 22.33
N ASP A 110 12.12 1.85 22.18
CA ASP A 110 11.18 2.90 21.77
C ASP A 110 10.55 2.59 20.40
N LEU A 111 11.36 2.30 19.36
CA LEU A 111 10.85 1.95 18.03
C LEU A 111 9.98 0.69 18.05
N LYS A 112 10.35 -0.31 18.84
CA LYS A 112 9.55 -1.53 18.99
C LYS A 112 8.17 -1.22 19.57
N THR A 113 8.10 -0.38 20.61
CA THR A 113 6.84 0.05 21.23
C THR A 113 5.98 0.85 20.25
N ARG A 114 6.57 1.80 19.53
CA ARG A 114 5.87 2.60 18.51
C ARG A 114 5.31 1.71 17.39
N GLY A 115 6.11 0.77 16.89
CA GLY A 115 5.67 -0.18 15.86
C GLY A 115 4.56 -1.12 16.35
N ALA A 116 4.58 -1.52 17.62
CA ALA A 116 3.49 -2.31 18.23
C ALA A 116 2.19 -1.50 18.34
N LEU A 117 2.27 -0.25 18.80
CA LEU A 117 1.10 0.64 18.91
C LEU A 117 0.41 0.88 17.56
N ILE A 118 1.19 1.11 16.49
CA ILE A 118 0.62 1.31 15.15
C ILE A 118 0.00 0.01 14.62
N GLU A 119 0.64 -1.15 14.87
CA GLU A 119 0.07 -2.45 14.50
C GLU A 119 -1.26 -2.71 15.23
N GLU A 120 -1.32 -2.47 16.54
CA GLU A 120 -2.56 -2.58 17.33
C GLU A 120 -3.64 -1.66 16.74
N GLY A 121 -3.29 -0.42 16.38
CA GLY A 121 -4.20 0.51 15.70
C GLY A 121 -4.69 0.01 14.34
N VAL A 122 -3.83 -0.62 13.54
CA VAL A 122 -4.23 -1.22 12.25
C VAL A 122 -5.22 -2.37 12.46
N TRP A 123 -4.99 -3.23 13.46
CA TRP A 123 -5.91 -4.33 13.76
C TRP A 123 -7.25 -3.85 14.31
N GLU A 124 -7.23 -2.91 15.26
CA GLU A 124 -8.43 -2.42 15.93
C GLU A 124 -9.31 -1.57 15.01
N HIS A 125 -8.71 -0.65 14.27
CA HIS A 125 -9.47 0.33 13.48
C HIS A 125 -9.47 0.02 11.99
N GLY A 126 -8.45 -0.68 11.48
CA GLY A 126 -8.32 -1.01 10.07
C GLY A 126 -9.09 -2.26 9.65
N VAL A 127 -9.43 -3.17 10.57
CA VAL A 127 -10.25 -4.35 10.26
C VAL A 127 -11.72 -4.04 10.46
N VAL A 128 -12.51 -4.18 9.39
CA VAL A 128 -13.94 -3.87 9.38
C VAL A 128 -14.76 -5.01 8.79
N SER A 129 -16.06 -5.02 9.07
CA SER A 129 -16.98 -6.04 8.55
C SER A 129 -17.48 -5.66 7.15
N HIS A 130 -17.19 -6.50 6.15
CA HIS A 130 -17.75 -6.41 4.81
C HIS A 130 -18.91 -7.39 4.62
N LYS A 131 -20.03 -6.91 4.06
CA LYS A 131 -21.28 -7.67 3.90
C LYS A 131 -21.12 -9.04 3.23
N LYS A 132 -20.25 -9.15 2.22
CA LYS A 132 -20.00 -10.39 1.46
C LYS A 132 -18.77 -11.16 1.92
N HIS A 133 -17.74 -10.48 2.41
CA HIS A 133 -16.39 -11.05 2.58
C HIS A 133 -16.01 -11.26 4.04
N GLY A 134 -16.88 -10.88 4.99
CA GLY A 134 -16.58 -10.95 6.43
C GLY A 134 -15.56 -9.87 6.82
N SER A 135 -14.71 -10.17 7.79
CA SER A 135 -13.64 -9.25 8.22
C SER A 135 -12.63 -9.02 7.10
N VAL A 136 -12.41 -7.75 6.76
CA VAL A 136 -11.45 -7.28 5.75
C VAL A 136 -10.68 -6.08 6.28
N PHE A 137 -9.52 -5.79 5.71
CA PHE A 137 -8.85 -4.51 5.92
C PHE A 137 -9.54 -3.43 5.09
N ALA A 138 -9.85 -2.30 5.73
CA ALA A 138 -10.19 -1.06 5.05
C ALA A 138 -8.94 -0.43 4.45
N PHE A 139 -9.12 0.34 3.37
CA PHE A 139 -8.03 1.07 2.74
C PHE A 139 -7.67 2.32 3.57
N GLU A 140 -8.69 3.00 4.05
CA GLU A 140 -8.61 4.27 4.79
C GLU A 140 -9.69 4.31 5.86
N VAL A 141 -9.35 4.88 7.02
CA VAL A 141 -10.28 5.08 8.16
C VAL A 141 -10.08 6.47 8.78
N ASP A 142 -11.04 6.91 9.59
CA ASP A 142 -10.98 8.21 10.29
C ASP A 142 -10.88 8.10 11.82
N GLY A 143 -11.04 6.89 12.36
CA GLY A 143 -11.11 6.63 13.80
C GLY A 143 -12.45 7.01 14.47
N TYR A 144 -13.40 7.58 13.73
CA TYR A 144 -14.78 7.80 14.18
C TYR A 144 -15.70 6.62 13.86
N GLY A 145 -15.25 5.71 13.00
CA GLY A 145 -15.98 4.51 12.58
C GLY A 145 -16.24 4.46 11.07
N SER A 146 -15.85 5.49 10.32
CA SER A 146 -15.93 5.47 8.86
C SER A 146 -14.78 4.67 8.27
N SER A 147 -15.05 3.98 7.17
CA SER A 147 -14.05 3.22 6.43
C SER A 147 -14.29 3.31 4.92
N ILE A 148 -13.20 3.30 4.15
CA ILE A 148 -13.23 3.17 2.69
C ILE A 148 -12.78 1.76 2.32
N LEU A 149 -13.61 1.07 1.53
CA LEU A 149 -13.37 -0.29 1.06
C LEU A 149 -12.99 -0.24 -0.43
N MET A 150 -11.68 -0.26 -0.70
CA MET A 150 -11.08 -0.23 -2.04
C MET A 150 -9.65 -0.77 -1.96
N ASP A 151 -8.94 -0.79 -3.09
CA ASP A 151 -7.48 -0.79 -3.10
C ASP A 151 -6.97 0.04 -4.27
N ASP A 152 -5.71 0.48 -4.20
CA ASP A 152 -4.99 1.20 -5.25
C ASP A 152 -3.79 0.36 -5.72
N ALA A 153 -3.38 0.53 -6.97
CA ALA A 153 -2.25 -0.21 -7.53
C ALA A 153 -0.87 0.18 -6.97
N ASN A 154 -0.73 1.39 -6.41
CA ASN A 154 0.53 1.90 -5.90
C ASN A 154 0.86 1.31 -4.52
N LEU A 155 2.15 1.04 -4.28
CA LEU A 155 2.62 0.45 -3.02
C LEU A 155 3.00 1.53 -2.00
N PRO A 156 2.66 1.38 -0.70
CA PRO A 156 1.98 0.23 -0.10
C PRO A 156 0.48 0.16 -0.42
N SER A 157 -0.03 -1.04 -0.73
CA SER A 157 -1.44 -1.34 -0.99
C SER A 157 -1.94 -2.48 -0.09
N LEU A 158 -3.25 -2.71 -0.03
CA LEU A 158 -3.81 -3.83 0.73
C LEU A 158 -3.38 -5.17 0.13
N LEU A 159 -3.32 -5.27 -1.20
CA LEU A 159 -2.85 -6.46 -1.90
C LEU A 159 -1.42 -6.84 -1.48
N ALA A 160 -0.58 -5.84 -1.18
CA ALA A 160 0.83 -6.01 -0.86
C ALA A 160 1.15 -6.24 0.62
N LEU A 161 0.16 -6.28 1.53
CA LEU A 161 0.40 -6.46 2.97
C LEU A 161 1.35 -7.64 3.32
N PRO A 162 1.28 -8.81 2.63
CA PRO A 162 2.25 -9.87 2.86
C PRO A 162 3.67 -9.54 2.40
N LEU A 163 3.83 -8.84 1.27
CA LEU A 163 5.15 -8.42 0.77
C LEU A 163 5.80 -7.39 1.71
N LEU A 164 4.98 -6.52 2.31
CA LEU A 164 5.44 -5.58 3.33
C LEU A 164 5.88 -6.30 4.61
N GLY A 165 5.40 -7.53 4.84
CA GLY A 165 5.68 -8.34 6.02
C GLY A 165 4.76 -8.05 7.20
N PHE A 166 3.57 -7.46 6.94
CA PHE A 166 2.61 -7.12 7.99
C PHE A 166 1.79 -8.34 8.44
N VAL A 167 1.33 -9.13 7.47
CA VAL A 167 0.57 -10.38 7.70
C VAL A 167 1.16 -11.50 6.86
N SER A 168 0.93 -12.75 7.27
CA SER A 168 1.22 -13.87 6.38
C SER A 168 0.27 -13.85 5.19
N LYS A 169 0.69 -14.43 4.08
CA LYS A 169 -0.17 -14.62 2.91
C LYS A 169 -1.39 -15.50 3.19
N ASP A 170 -1.30 -16.40 4.17
CA ASP A 170 -2.41 -17.28 4.57
C ASP A 170 -3.32 -16.64 5.63
N ASP A 171 -3.06 -15.39 6.04
CA ASP A 171 -3.91 -14.71 7.01
C ASP A 171 -5.35 -14.61 6.49
N LYS A 172 -6.31 -15.00 7.33
CA LYS A 172 -7.71 -15.11 6.93
C LYS A 172 -8.31 -13.76 6.54
N ILE A 173 -7.95 -12.69 7.25
CA ILE A 173 -8.46 -11.34 6.99
C ILE A 173 -7.83 -10.79 5.71
N TYR A 174 -6.53 -11.01 5.50
CA TYR A 174 -5.87 -10.73 4.24
C TYR A 174 -6.51 -11.48 3.08
N GLN A 175 -6.77 -12.77 3.20
CA GLN A 175 -7.40 -13.57 2.14
C GLN A 175 -8.83 -13.09 1.83
N ASN A 176 -9.61 -12.70 2.84
CA ASN A 176 -10.90 -12.04 2.63
C ASN A 176 -10.74 -10.71 1.87
N THR A 177 -9.76 -9.91 2.26
CA THR A 177 -9.44 -8.61 1.66
C THR A 177 -8.99 -8.79 0.21
N ARG A 178 -8.06 -9.71 -0.07
CA ARG A 178 -7.57 -10.08 -1.40
C ARG A 178 -8.74 -10.45 -2.32
N ARG A 179 -9.65 -11.32 -1.88
CA ARG A 179 -10.83 -11.69 -2.68
C ARG A 179 -11.75 -10.49 -2.93
N MET A 180 -11.93 -9.61 -1.95
CA MET A 180 -12.72 -8.38 -2.11
C MET A 180 -12.09 -7.45 -3.15
N ILE A 181 -10.78 -7.17 -3.03
CA ILE A 181 -10.12 -6.13 -3.81
C ILE A 181 -9.80 -6.54 -5.25
N LEU A 182 -9.78 -7.84 -5.53
CA LEU A 182 -9.62 -8.44 -6.86
C LEU A 182 -10.97 -8.77 -7.54
N GLU A 183 -12.08 -8.27 -7.00
CA GLU A 183 -13.42 -8.40 -7.58
C GLU A 183 -14.00 -7.03 -7.93
N LYS A 184 -14.62 -6.92 -9.12
CA LYS A 184 -15.27 -5.68 -9.58
C LYS A 184 -16.35 -5.15 -8.63
N ASN A 185 -17.07 -6.03 -7.93
CA ASN A 185 -18.10 -5.64 -6.96
C ASN A 185 -17.55 -5.41 -5.55
N GLY A 186 -16.26 -5.69 -5.31
CA GLY A 186 -15.61 -5.51 -4.01
C GLY A 186 -14.62 -4.33 -3.99
N ASN A 187 -14.07 -3.93 -5.13
CA ASN A 187 -13.22 -2.74 -5.25
C ASN A 187 -13.65 -1.87 -6.45
N PRO A 188 -14.00 -0.58 -6.22
CA PRO A 188 -14.39 0.33 -7.30
C PRO A 188 -13.28 0.57 -8.33
N TYR A 189 -12.03 0.29 -7.99
CA TYR A 189 -10.87 0.43 -8.88
C TYR A 189 -10.34 -0.91 -9.39
N TYR A 190 -11.06 -2.03 -9.19
CA TYR A 190 -10.79 -3.25 -9.93
C TYR A 190 -11.47 -3.17 -11.31
N LEU A 191 -10.68 -2.86 -12.33
CA LEU A 191 -11.15 -2.60 -13.68
C LEU A 191 -10.93 -3.83 -14.56
N SER A 192 -11.87 -4.08 -15.47
CA SER A 192 -11.79 -5.20 -16.41
C SER A 192 -12.45 -4.81 -17.72
N GLY A 193 -11.76 -5.10 -18.82
CA GLY A 193 -12.23 -4.90 -20.18
C GLY A 193 -11.64 -5.95 -21.11
N LYS A 194 -11.84 -5.80 -22.42
CA LYS A 194 -11.43 -6.79 -23.42
C LYS A 194 -9.92 -7.00 -23.52
N ALA A 195 -9.13 -5.95 -23.26
CA ALA A 195 -7.69 -5.95 -23.47
C ALA A 195 -6.89 -6.20 -22.18
N PHE A 196 -7.39 -5.74 -21.03
CA PHE A 196 -6.67 -5.82 -19.76
C PHE A 196 -7.63 -5.83 -18.55
N LYS A 197 -7.12 -6.30 -17.41
CA LYS A 197 -7.79 -6.28 -16.11
C LYS A 197 -6.79 -6.03 -15.00
N GLY A 198 -7.24 -5.49 -13.87
CA GLY A 198 -6.40 -5.28 -12.69
C GLY A 198 -6.90 -4.13 -11.83
N ILE A 199 -6.17 -3.84 -10.76
CA ILE A 199 -6.43 -2.68 -9.91
C ILE A 199 -5.83 -1.44 -10.60
N GLY A 200 -6.59 -0.35 -10.62
CA GLY A 200 -6.15 0.97 -11.01
C GLY A 200 -6.10 1.90 -9.82
N GLY A 201 -6.69 3.08 -9.99
CA GLY A 201 -6.79 4.11 -8.95
C GLY A 201 -7.46 5.36 -9.50
N PRO A 202 -7.80 6.34 -8.65
CA PRO A 202 -8.37 7.60 -9.10
C PRO A 202 -7.39 8.43 -9.94
N HIS A 203 -6.07 8.23 -9.78
CA HIS A 203 -5.01 9.00 -10.44
C HIS A 203 -5.18 9.13 -11.97
N ILE A 204 -5.38 8.00 -12.66
CA ILE A 204 -5.60 7.98 -14.13
C ILE A 204 -7.09 7.86 -14.47
N GLY A 205 -7.89 7.31 -13.54
CA GLY A 205 -9.34 7.25 -13.66
C GLY A 205 -9.91 5.89 -14.07
N LEU A 206 -11.18 5.89 -14.44
CA LEU A 206 -12.08 4.72 -14.39
C LEU A 206 -11.87 3.67 -15.49
N GLN A 207 -10.91 3.86 -16.39
CA GLN A 207 -10.69 2.97 -17.54
C GLN A 207 -9.26 2.40 -17.59
N ASN A 208 -8.42 2.72 -16.62
CA ASN A 208 -7.00 2.42 -16.64
C ASN A 208 -6.58 1.55 -15.45
N ALA A 209 -6.26 0.29 -15.72
CA ALA A 209 -5.68 -0.62 -14.72
C ALA A 209 -4.15 -0.60 -14.83
N TRP A 210 -3.47 -0.84 -13.71
CA TRP A 210 -2.01 -0.71 -13.63
C TRP A 210 -1.36 -2.09 -13.67
N PRO A 211 -0.38 -2.35 -14.55
CA PRO A 211 0.33 -3.62 -14.61
C PRO A 211 0.94 -4.04 -13.27
N MET A 212 1.38 -3.07 -12.45
CA MET A 212 1.90 -3.33 -11.11
C MET A 212 0.92 -4.09 -10.21
N SER A 213 -0.39 -3.88 -10.34
CA SER A 213 -1.36 -4.62 -9.54
C SER A 213 -1.32 -6.12 -9.81
N LEU A 214 -1.18 -6.53 -11.08
CA LEU A 214 -1.05 -7.94 -11.47
C LEU A 214 0.30 -8.53 -11.04
N LEU A 215 1.37 -7.73 -11.08
CA LEU A 215 2.70 -8.16 -10.63
C LEU A 215 2.70 -8.44 -9.12
N VAL A 216 2.09 -7.54 -8.34
CA VAL A 216 1.90 -7.74 -6.90
C VAL A 216 0.97 -8.93 -6.65
N GLN A 217 -0.11 -9.07 -7.43
CA GLN A 217 -1.02 -10.22 -7.37
C GLN A 217 -0.26 -11.54 -7.54
N ALA A 218 0.65 -11.62 -8.50
CA ALA A 218 1.50 -12.80 -8.75
C ALA A 218 2.45 -13.09 -7.56
N MET A 219 3.18 -12.08 -7.08
CA MET A 219 4.07 -12.23 -5.91
C MET A 219 3.32 -12.65 -4.63
N THR A 220 2.03 -12.36 -4.57
CA THR A 220 1.15 -12.69 -3.44
C THR A 220 0.19 -13.85 -3.74
N SER A 221 0.47 -14.68 -4.75
CA SER A 221 -0.29 -15.89 -5.08
C SER A 221 0.53 -17.17 -4.98
N ASP A 222 -0.08 -18.27 -4.53
CA ASP A 222 0.47 -19.63 -4.60
C ASP A 222 -0.19 -20.48 -5.68
N ASP A 223 -1.17 -19.93 -6.39
CA ASP A 223 -1.85 -20.54 -7.53
C ASP A 223 -1.02 -20.29 -8.80
N ASP A 224 -0.56 -21.38 -9.43
CA ASP A 224 0.28 -21.30 -10.63
C ASP A 224 -0.48 -20.69 -11.81
N GLU A 225 -1.77 -21.00 -11.96
CA GLU A 225 -2.60 -20.45 -13.04
C GLU A 225 -2.79 -18.94 -12.84
N GLU A 226 -3.03 -18.49 -11.60
CA GLU A 226 -3.14 -17.05 -11.28
C GLU A 226 -1.85 -16.30 -11.62
N ILE A 227 -0.69 -16.87 -11.30
CA ILE A 227 0.62 -16.28 -11.58
C ILE A 227 0.86 -16.21 -13.10
N GLU A 228 0.65 -17.31 -13.81
CA GLU A 228 0.83 -17.38 -15.26
C GLU A 228 -0.09 -16.38 -16.00
N ASP A 229 -1.35 -16.27 -15.57
CA ASP A 229 -2.31 -15.33 -16.13
C ASP A 229 -1.89 -13.89 -15.91
N ALA A 230 -1.44 -13.55 -14.70
CA ALA A 230 -0.97 -12.21 -14.37
C ALA A 230 0.26 -11.82 -15.21
N LEU A 231 1.28 -12.68 -15.26
CA LEU A 231 2.49 -12.45 -16.05
C LEU A 231 2.18 -12.35 -17.54
N SER A 232 1.33 -13.23 -18.06
CA SER A 232 0.91 -13.24 -19.45
C SER A 232 0.12 -11.98 -19.82
N ALA A 233 -0.77 -11.52 -18.94
CA ALA A 233 -1.52 -10.29 -19.14
C ALA A 233 -0.59 -9.08 -19.24
N VAL A 234 0.37 -8.93 -18.31
CA VAL A 234 1.35 -7.84 -18.33
C VAL A 234 2.21 -7.91 -19.59
N LYS A 235 2.71 -9.10 -19.95
CA LYS A 235 3.50 -9.30 -21.17
C LYS A 235 2.76 -8.89 -22.45
N ARG A 236 1.45 -9.18 -22.56
CA ARG A 236 0.63 -8.87 -23.75
C ARG A 236 0.54 -7.37 -24.04
N VAL A 237 0.57 -6.52 -23.02
CA VAL A 237 0.39 -5.07 -23.13
C VAL A 237 1.71 -4.30 -23.11
N SER A 238 2.82 -4.95 -22.74
CA SER A 238 4.18 -4.39 -22.75
C SER A 238 4.84 -4.42 -24.13
N HIS A 239 4.24 -3.78 -25.12
CA HIS A 239 4.70 -3.81 -26.53
C HIS A 239 6.11 -3.24 -26.75
N LEU A 240 6.58 -2.36 -25.86
CA LEU A 240 7.92 -1.76 -25.94
C LEU A 240 8.98 -2.57 -25.18
N GLY A 241 8.62 -3.72 -24.61
CA GLY A 241 9.49 -4.47 -23.69
C GLY A 241 9.68 -3.80 -22.33
N LEU A 242 8.87 -2.78 -22.01
CA LEU A 242 8.85 -2.06 -20.74
C LEU A 242 7.46 -2.14 -20.10
N ILE A 243 7.41 -1.90 -18.79
CA ILE A 243 6.17 -1.83 -18.02
C ILE A 243 5.71 -0.37 -17.93
N HIS A 244 4.46 -0.15 -18.31
CA HIS A 244 3.79 1.15 -18.27
C HIS A 244 3.12 1.37 -16.91
N GLU A 245 2.76 2.63 -16.64
CA GLU A 245 2.04 3.00 -15.42
C GLU A 245 0.62 2.42 -15.43
N SER A 246 -0.16 2.74 -16.45
CA SER A 246 -1.49 2.17 -16.65
C SER A 246 -1.77 1.77 -18.09
N ILE A 247 -2.75 0.89 -18.26
CA ILE A 247 -3.25 0.40 -19.54
C ILE A 247 -4.76 0.57 -19.61
N HIS A 248 -5.27 1.10 -20.72
CA HIS A 248 -6.70 1.21 -20.93
C HIS A 248 -7.33 -0.19 -21.09
N VAL A 249 -8.30 -0.53 -20.27
CA VAL A 249 -8.83 -1.91 -20.17
C VAL A 249 -9.51 -2.43 -21.44
N GLU A 250 -10.04 -1.54 -22.30
CA GLU A 250 -10.60 -1.91 -23.61
C GLU A 250 -9.59 -1.78 -24.78
N ARG A 251 -8.49 -1.04 -24.59
CA ARG A 251 -7.57 -0.64 -25.68
C ARG A 251 -6.14 -0.84 -25.20
N GLY A 252 -5.63 -2.08 -25.28
CA GLY A 252 -4.35 -2.46 -24.68
C GLY A 252 -3.09 -1.76 -25.22
N ARG A 253 -3.23 -0.97 -26.30
CA ARG A 253 -2.15 -0.12 -26.84
C ARG A 253 -2.17 1.30 -26.28
N ASP A 254 -3.24 1.69 -25.60
CA ASP A 254 -3.36 2.98 -24.94
C ASP A 254 -2.83 2.83 -23.51
N TYR A 255 -1.72 3.50 -23.22
CA TYR A 255 -1.04 3.43 -21.93
C TYR A 255 -0.55 4.81 -21.48
N THR A 256 -0.26 4.95 -20.19
CA THR A 256 0.43 6.11 -19.64
C THR A 256 1.88 5.76 -19.28
N ARG A 257 2.77 6.75 -19.42
CA ARG A 257 4.23 6.67 -19.15
C ARG A 257 4.91 5.51 -19.88
N SER A 258 5.50 5.83 -21.03
CA SER A 258 6.35 4.89 -21.80
C SER A 258 7.60 4.45 -21.03
N TRP A 259 8.07 5.26 -20.08
CA TRP A 259 9.24 4.98 -19.25
C TRP A 259 8.91 5.13 -17.76
N PHE A 260 8.76 4.00 -17.07
CA PHE A 260 8.50 3.97 -15.64
C PHE A 260 9.44 2.97 -14.93
N ALA A 261 10.59 3.48 -14.47
CA ALA A 261 11.64 2.64 -13.89
C ALA A 261 11.19 1.83 -12.67
N TRP A 262 10.28 2.38 -11.85
CA TRP A 262 9.73 1.66 -10.70
C TRP A 262 8.91 0.45 -11.15
N ALA A 263 7.97 0.61 -12.08
CA ALA A 263 7.18 -0.50 -12.61
C ALA A 263 8.06 -1.59 -13.25
N ASN A 264 9.10 -1.20 -13.98
CA ASN A 264 10.11 -2.13 -14.51
C ASN A 264 10.83 -2.90 -13.39
N SER A 265 11.15 -2.23 -12.29
CA SER A 265 11.81 -2.85 -11.13
C SER A 265 10.87 -3.82 -10.39
N VAL A 266 9.58 -3.49 -10.27
CA VAL A 266 8.56 -4.40 -9.70
C VAL A 266 8.40 -5.65 -10.58
N PHE A 267 8.45 -5.50 -11.91
CA PHE A 267 8.47 -6.66 -12.81
C PHE A 267 9.71 -7.52 -12.60
N ALA A 268 10.90 -6.92 -12.52
CA ALA A 268 12.13 -7.65 -12.23
C ALA A 268 12.04 -8.39 -10.89
N GLN A 269 11.54 -7.75 -9.84
CA GLN A 269 11.30 -8.38 -8.53
C GLN A 269 10.32 -9.55 -8.63
N THR A 270 9.25 -9.40 -9.41
CA THR A 270 8.25 -10.46 -9.63
C THR A 270 8.87 -11.67 -10.32
N ILE A 271 9.69 -11.45 -11.36
CA ILE A 271 10.38 -12.53 -12.07
C ILE A 271 11.37 -13.23 -11.15
N LEU A 272 12.10 -12.49 -10.31
CA LEU A 272 13.03 -13.09 -9.34
C LEU A 272 12.29 -13.90 -8.26
N ASP A 273 11.19 -13.39 -7.70
CA ASP A 273 10.34 -14.12 -6.74
C ASP A 273 9.83 -15.43 -7.35
N VAL A 274 9.26 -15.38 -8.56
CA VAL A 274 8.74 -16.58 -9.22
C VAL A 274 9.87 -17.54 -9.58
N ALA A 275 11.01 -17.04 -10.04
CA ALA A 275 12.16 -17.88 -10.39
C ALA A 275 12.74 -18.61 -9.18
N GLU A 276 12.65 -18.02 -7.98
CA GLU A 276 13.07 -18.65 -6.74
C GLU A 276 12.01 -19.65 -6.22
N ARG A 277 10.77 -19.19 -6.07
CA ARG A 277 9.71 -19.90 -5.36
C ARG A 277 8.96 -20.92 -6.21
N LYS A 278 8.79 -20.64 -7.52
CA LYS A 278 8.03 -21.44 -8.49
C LYS A 278 8.76 -21.49 -9.85
N PRO A 279 10.00 -21.98 -9.90
CA PRO A 279 10.86 -21.94 -11.09
C PRO A 279 10.27 -22.62 -12.32
N HIS A 280 9.37 -23.60 -12.14
CA HIS A 280 8.74 -24.31 -13.25
C HIS A 280 7.83 -23.44 -14.11
N ILE A 281 7.29 -22.34 -13.56
CA ILE A 281 6.50 -21.35 -14.31
C ILE A 281 7.36 -20.63 -15.36
N LEU A 282 8.63 -20.37 -15.05
CA LEU A 282 9.53 -19.60 -15.93
C LEU A 282 10.46 -20.49 -16.75
N PHE A 283 10.92 -21.59 -16.18
CA PHE A 283 11.95 -22.46 -16.77
C PHE A 283 11.40 -23.81 -17.24
N GLY A 284 10.10 -24.06 -17.07
CA GLY A 284 9.44 -25.31 -17.45
C GLY A 284 9.63 -26.45 -16.45
N PRO A 285 9.06 -27.64 -16.73
CA PRO A 285 9.15 -28.79 -15.83
C PRO A 285 10.60 -29.16 -15.47
N GLY A 286 10.89 -29.29 -14.17
CA GLY A 286 12.25 -29.55 -13.68
C GLY A 286 13.14 -28.31 -13.55
N GLY A 287 12.59 -27.11 -13.79
CA GLY A 287 13.26 -25.84 -13.53
C GLY A 287 13.77 -25.75 -12.08
N LYS A 288 15.01 -25.29 -11.90
CA LYS A 288 15.61 -25.13 -10.57
C LYS A 288 15.40 -23.72 -10.04
N PRO A 289 15.26 -23.53 -8.72
CA PRO A 289 15.20 -22.20 -8.10
C PRO A 289 16.39 -21.33 -8.52
N TYR A 290 16.10 -20.11 -8.96
CA TYR A 290 17.11 -19.07 -9.15
C TYR A 290 17.25 -18.25 -7.88
N ILE A 291 18.34 -18.46 -7.14
CA ILE A 291 18.62 -17.76 -5.88
C ILE A 291 19.72 -16.73 -6.16
N VAL A 292 19.42 -15.46 -5.91
CA VAL A 292 20.41 -14.38 -6.00
C VAL A 292 21.25 -14.41 -4.72
N ASN A 293 22.53 -14.78 -4.84
CA ASN A 293 23.50 -14.72 -3.74
C ASN A 293 23.97 -13.30 -3.44
#